data_AF-A0A1F8NPK4-F1
#
_entry.id   AF-A0A1F8NPK4-F1
#
_cell.length_a   1.000
_cell.length_b   1.000
_cell.length_c   1.000
_cell.angle_alpha   90.00
_cell.angle_beta   90.00
_cell.angle_gamma   90.00
#
_symmetry.space_group_name_H-M   'P 1'
#
loop_
_entity.id
_entity.type
_entity.pdbx_description
1 polymer ?
#
loop_
_entity_poly.entity_id
_entity_poly.type
_entity_poly.pdbx_seq_one_letter_code
_entity_poly.pdbx_strand_id
1 'polypeptide(L)'
;MPMPYYRNTNYSPIYALLGMALICVMTIAGPVFKPVMTNLAGGTVLREFKDTFQDVQHPAGTEHLSLRTKMGEFTGGVKGCDFFVGEVRRFPGNKEIILATYSTQTTTSNPLQVVFLESGQLPPQVSDSLPELLNDLAGWELPPGAGQQPMYMVYLLVVDNEGDLRLDCR
;
A
#
# COMPACT_ATOMS: atom_id res chain seq x y z
N MET A 1 53.48 -45.53 -35.96
CA MET A 1 52.32 -45.51 -35.06
C MET A 1 52.15 -44.08 -34.54
N PRO A 2 51.03 -43.39 -34.82
CA PRO A 2 50.78 -42.06 -34.27
C PRO A 2 50.24 -42.18 -32.83
N MET A 3 50.85 -41.46 -31.90
CA MET A 3 50.36 -41.37 -30.52
C MET A 3 49.15 -40.43 -30.45
N PRO A 4 48.04 -40.81 -29.81
CA PRO A 4 46.91 -39.92 -29.61
C PRO A 4 47.29 -38.82 -28.61
N TYR A 5 47.17 -37.57 -29.04
CA TYR A 5 47.41 -36.39 -28.20
C TYR A 5 46.23 -36.24 -27.22
N TYR A 6 46.39 -36.71 -25.98
CA TYR A 6 45.38 -36.56 -24.94
C TYR A 6 45.38 -35.11 -24.43
N ARG A 7 44.47 -34.27 -24.95
CA ARG A 7 44.29 -32.89 -24.49
C ARG A 7 43.35 -32.89 -23.30
N ASN A 8 43.91 -32.99 -22.08
CA ASN A 8 43.14 -32.78 -20.86
C ASN A 8 42.82 -31.29 -20.72
N THR A 9 41.64 -30.88 -21.18
CA THR A 9 41.19 -29.49 -21.06
C THR A 9 40.65 -29.33 -19.64
N ASN A 10 41.48 -28.79 -18.75
CA ASN A 10 41.10 -28.60 -17.36
C ASN A 10 40.11 -27.42 -17.29
N TYR A 11 38.81 -27.71 -17.24
CA TYR A 11 37.73 -26.72 -17.20
C TYR A 11 37.52 -26.09 -15.81
N SER A 12 38.19 -26.63 -14.77
CA SER A 12 38.16 -26.11 -13.40
C SER A 12 38.37 -24.59 -13.28
N PRO A 13 39.40 -23.97 -13.91
CA PRO A 13 39.57 -22.51 -13.88
C PRO A 13 38.46 -21.73 -14.59
N ILE A 14 37.81 -22.30 -15.61
CA ILE A 14 36.71 -21.65 -16.34
C ILE A 14 35.44 -21.64 -15.48
N TYR A 15 35.14 -22.75 -14.81
CA TYR A 15 34.02 -22.81 -13.86
C TYR A 15 34.25 -21.92 -12.64
N ALA A 16 35.49 -21.82 -12.15
CA ALA A 16 35.84 -20.89 -11.09
C ALA A 16 35.65 -19.43 -11.52
N LEU A 17 36.06 -19.05 -12.73
CA LEU A 17 35.83 -17.71 -13.28
C LEU A 17 34.35 -17.39 -13.48
N LEU A 18 33.55 -18.34 -13.98
CA LEU A 18 32.09 -18.17 -14.11
C LEU A 18 31.41 -18.04 -12.75
N GLY A 19 31.80 -18.84 -11.76
CA GLY A 19 31.29 -18.73 -10.39
C GLY A 19 31.62 -17.39 -9.76
N MET A 20 32.86 -16.92 -9.90
CA MET A 20 33.30 -15.60 -9.42
C MET A 20 32.57 -14.46 -10.14
N ALA A 21 32.40 -14.56 -11.47
CA ALA A 21 31.64 -13.57 -12.23
C ALA A 21 30.18 -13.51 -11.78
N LEU A 22 29.55 -14.65 -11.51
CA LEU A 22 28.18 -14.71 -10.99
C LEU A 22 28.07 -14.06 -9.60
N ILE A 23 29.01 -14.34 -8.71
CA ILE A 23 29.06 -13.75 -7.36
C ILE A 23 29.29 -12.24 -7.45
N CYS A 24 30.19 -11.77 -8.31
CA CYS A 24 30.43 -10.35 -8.55
C CYS A 24 29.18 -9.65 -9.10
N VAL A 25 28.47 -10.28 -10.05
CA VAL A 25 27.22 -9.73 -10.59
C VAL A 25 26.15 -9.69 -9.51
N MET A 26 25.98 -10.74 -8.71
CA MET A 26 24.98 -10.75 -7.63
C MET A 26 25.32 -9.75 -6.50
N THR A 27 26.59 -9.54 -6.17
CA THR A 27 27.00 -8.57 -5.13
C THR A 27 26.87 -7.12 -5.60
N ILE A 28 27.18 -6.83 -6.86
CA ILE A 28 27.05 -5.47 -7.42
C ILE A 28 25.59 -5.14 -7.73
N ALA A 29 24.83 -6.10 -8.28
CA ALA A 29 23.46 -5.85 -8.70
C ALA A 29 22.43 -6.01 -7.57
N GLY A 30 22.76 -6.75 -6.51
CA GLY A 30 21.89 -6.92 -5.34
C GLY A 30 21.42 -5.59 -4.73
N PRO A 31 22.31 -4.63 -4.43
CA PRO A 31 21.93 -3.29 -3.95
C PRO A 31 21.06 -2.51 -4.93
N VAL A 32 21.23 -2.71 -6.25
CA VAL A 32 20.47 -2.01 -7.30
C VAL A 32 19.06 -2.56 -7.41
N PHE A 33 18.87 -3.88 -7.28
CA PHE A 33 17.57 -4.52 -7.42
C PHE A 33 16.74 -4.58 -6.14
N LYS A 34 17.37 -4.51 -4.95
CA LYS A 34 16.67 -4.48 -3.67
C LYS A 34 15.54 -3.43 -3.61
N PRO A 35 15.77 -2.12 -3.85
CA PRO A 35 14.72 -1.11 -3.75
C PRO A 35 13.57 -1.33 -4.75
N VAL A 36 13.85 -1.92 -5.91
CA VAL A 36 12.80 -2.24 -6.89
C VAL A 36 11.92 -3.38 -6.38
N MET A 37 12.54 -4.44 -5.86
CA MET A 37 11.80 -5.62 -5.36
C MET A 37 10.99 -5.29 -4.09
N THR A 38 11.50 -4.43 -3.20
CA THR A 38 10.78 -4.01 -2.00
C THR A 38 9.59 -3.12 -2.32
N ASN A 39 9.71 -2.20 -3.29
CA ASN A 39 8.60 -1.39 -3.79
C ASN A 39 7.51 -2.23 -4.46
N LEU A 40 7.90 -3.25 -5.25
CA LEU A 40 6.95 -4.19 -5.87
C LEU A 40 6.19 -5.02 -4.83
N ALA A 41 6.88 -5.51 -3.80
CA ALA A 41 6.26 -6.23 -2.69
C ALA A 41 5.26 -5.32 -1.94
N GLY A 42 5.65 -4.09 -1.63
CA GLY A 42 4.78 -3.11 -0.97
C GLY A 42 3.55 -2.77 -1.81
N GLY A 43 3.72 -2.57 -3.11
CA GLY A 43 2.59 -2.36 -4.04
C GLY A 43 1.65 -3.57 -4.15
N THR A 44 2.13 -4.78 -3.89
CA THR A 44 1.29 -5.99 -3.85
C THR A 44 0.44 -6.02 -2.58
N VAL A 45 1.05 -5.74 -1.42
CA VAL A 45 0.34 -5.65 -0.13
C VAL A 45 -0.71 -4.53 -0.17
N LEU A 46 -0.35 -3.35 -0.70
CA LEU A 46 -1.31 -2.25 -0.84
C LEU A 46 -2.48 -2.62 -1.76
N ARG A 47 -2.24 -3.42 -2.80
CA ARG A 47 -3.30 -3.93 -3.67
C ARG A 47 -4.20 -4.91 -2.95
N GLU A 48 -3.67 -5.82 -2.15
CA GLU A 48 -4.47 -6.74 -1.34
C GLU A 48 -5.38 -5.99 -0.35
N PHE A 49 -4.85 -5.00 0.37
CA PHE A 49 -5.67 -4.14 1.22
C PHE A 49 -6.73 -3.39 0.42
N LYS A 50 -6.39 -2.89 -0.77
CA LYS A 50 -7.36 -2.23 -1.64
C LYS A 50 -8.47 -3.17 -2.08
N ASP A 51 -8.14 -4.35 -2.59
CA ASP A 51 -9.11 -5.29 -3.14
C ASP A 51 -10.07 -5.76 -2.04
N THR A 52 -9.54 -6.13 -0.88
CA THR A 52 -10.36 -6.52 0.29
C THR A 52 -11.18 -5.36 0.86
N PHE A 53 -10.69 -4.13 0.76
CA PHE A 53 -11.46 -2.93 1.15
C PHE A 53 -12.60 -2.64 0.16
N GLN A 54 -12.42 -2.93 -1.14
CA GLN A 54 -13.47 -2.74 -2.14
C GLN A 54 -14.63 -3.74 -1.99
N ASP A 55 -14.43 -4.86 -1.29
CA ASP A 55 -15.47 -5.83 -0.96
C ASP A 55 -16.31 -5.44 0.28
N VAL A 56 -15.97 -4.33 0.96
CA VAL A 56 -16.70 -3.81 2.12
C VAL A 56 -18.14 -3.47 1.75
N GLN A 57 -19.09 -3.86 2.59
CA GLN A 57 -20.49 -3.56 2.36
C GLN A 57 -20.80 -2.12 2.71
N HIS A 58 -21.32 -1.37 1.74
CA HIS A 58 -21.71 0.01 1.93
C HIS A 58 -23.21 0.14 2.24
N PRO A 59 -23.61 1.14 3.05
CA PRO A 59 -25.02 1.46 3.26
C PRO A 59 -25.73 1.77 1.94
N ALA A 60 -26.97 1.30 1.81
CA ALA A 60 -27.80 1.56 0.64
C ALA A 60 -28.01 3.08 0.45
N GLY A 61 -28.02 3.53 -0.80
CA GLY A 61 -28.19 4.94 -1.14
C GLY A 61 -26.94 5.81 -0.94
N THR A 62 -25.78 5.20 -0.65
CA THR A 62 -24.48 5.89 -0.68
C THR A 62 -23.86 5.82 -2.07
N GLU A 63 -23.22 6.90 -2.49
CA GLU A 63 -22.55 7.01 -3.78
C GLU A 63 -21.04 7.10 -3.57
N HIS A 64 -20.29 6.27 -4.29
CA HIS A 64 -18.83 6.34 -4.31
C HIS A 64 -18.37 7.59 -5.07
N LEU A 65 -17.48 8.38 -4.48
CA LEU A 65 -16.94 9.59 -5.12
C LEU A 65 -15.47 9.43 -5.52
N SER A 66 -14.64 8.92 -4.61
CA SER A 66 -13.21 8.78 -4.84
C SER A 66 -12.61 7.70 -3.95
N LEU A 67 -11.61 6.98 -4.46
CA LEU A 67 -10.81 5.99 -3.74
C LEU A 67 -9.35 6.43 -3.77
N ARG A 68 -8.68 6.37 -2.63
CA ARG A 68 -7.25 6.66 -2.54
C ARG A 68 -6.52 5.61 -1.72
N THR A 69 -5.32 5.31 -2.17
CA THR A 69 -4.43 4.32 -1.55
C THR A 69 -3.04 4.91 -1.41
N LYS A 70 -2.36 4.63 -0.31
CA LYS A 70 -0.98 5.09 -0.10
C LYS A 70 -0.23 4.12 0.81
N MET A 71 1.05 3.92 0.52
CA MET A 71 2.01 3.27 1.39
C MET A 71 3.06 4.30 1.80
N GLY A 72 3.56 4.23 3.04
CA GLY A 72 4.64 5.09 3.52
C GLY A 72 4.97 4.88 5.00
N GLU A 73 5.83 5.74 5.55
CA GLU A 73 6.09 5.86 6.99
C GLU A 73 5.28 7.05 7.53
N PHE A 74 4.12 6.78 8.11
CA PHE A 74 3.16 7.80 8.54
C PHE A 74 3.17 8.03 10.05
N THR A 75 3.22 6.94 10.83
CA THR A 75 3.09 7.01 12.29
C THR A 75 4.43 6.89 13.01
N GLY A 76 5.55 6.89 12.27
CA GLY A 76 6.89 6.79 12.83
C GLY A 76 7.23 5.40 13.39
N GLY A 77 6.51 4.39 12.93
CA GLY A 77 6.78 2.99 13.22
C GLY A 77 8.21 2.59 12.84
N VAL A 78 8.88 1.82 13.71
CA VAL A 78 10.31 1.47 13.54
C VAL A 78 10.48 0.19 12.72
N LYS A 79 9.38 -0.46 12.34
CA LYS A 79 9.35 -1.90 12.08
C LYS A 79 8.75 -2.28 10.71
N GLY A 80 7.70 -1.61 10.26
CA GLY A 80 7.04 -1.90 8.98
C GLY A 80 6.62 -0.65 8.18
N CYS A 81 6.03 -0.87 7.01
CA CYS A 81 5.35 0.22 6.29
C CYS A 81 3.92 0.39 6.84
N ASP A 82 3.43 1.62 6.74
CA ASP A 82 2.03 1.94 6.95
C ASP A 82 1.29 1.92 5.62
N PHE A 83 0.06 1.42 5.65
CA PHE A 83 -0.82 1.29 4.49
C PHE A 83 -2.13 1.99 4.76
N PHE A 84 -2.51 2.85 3.82
CA PHE A 84 -3.78 3.55 3.82
C PHE A 84 -4.61 3.13 2.61
N VAL A 85 -5.87 2.81 2.85
CA VAL A 85 -6.91 2.71 1.84
C VAL A 85 -8.12 3.46 2.36
N GLY A 86 -8.62 4.42 1.61
CA GLY A 86 -9.81 5.16 2.00
C GLY A 86 -10.64 5.56 0.81
N GLU A 87 -11.94 5.66 1.02
CA GLU A 87 -12.87 6.18 0.03
C GLU A 87 -13.72 7.30 0.62
N VAL A 88 -14.04 8.28 -0.23
CA VAL A 88 -15.03 9.30 0.08
C VAL A 88 -16.33 8.91 -0.60
N ARG A 89 -17.42 8.98 0.16
CA ARG A 89 -18.76 8.67 -0.29
C ARG A 89 -19.72 9.78 0.06
N ARG A 90 -20.71 9.97 -0.81
CA ARG A 90 -21.86 10.83 -0.55
C ARG A 90 -22.97 10.01 0.11
N PHE A 91 -23.71 10.64 1.00
CA PHE A 91 -24.81 9.99 1.72
C PHE A 91 -25.98 10.96 1.93
N PRO A 92 -27.22 10.45 2.16
CA PRO A 92 -28.41 11.28 2.27
C PRO A 92 -28.52 12.07 3.60
N GLY A 93 -27.52 11.97 4.49
CA GLY A 93 -27.46 12.73 5.73
C GLY A 93 -27.75 11.95 7.02
N ASN A 94 -28.24 10.70 6.95
CA ASN A 94 -28.43 9.85 8.14
C ASN A 94 -27.09 9.23 8.56
N LYS A 95 -26.46 9.79 9.60
CA LYS A 95 -25.12 9.38 10.08
C LYS A 95 -25.16 8.06 10.85
N GLU A 96 -26.26 7.80 11.55
CA GLU A 96 -26.44 6.65 12.43
C GLU A 96 -26.41 5.34 11.63
N ILE A 97 -27.04 5.31 10.45
CA ILE A 97 -26.99 4.15 9.55
C ILE A 97 -25.55 3.89 9.10
N ILE A 98 -24.80 4.94 8.73
CA ILE A 98 -23.40 4.80 8.29
C ILE A 98 -22.57 4.19 9.42
N LEU A 99 -22.64 4.77 10.62
CA LEU A 99 -21.90 4.27 11.78
C LEU A 99 -22.27 2.82 12.12
N ALA A 100 -23.56 2.49 12.14
CA ALA A 100 -24.03 1.14 12.42
C ALA A 100 -23.47 0.12 11.43
N THR A 101 -23.51 0.43 10.13
CA THR A 101 -23.00 -0.47 9.07
C THR A 101 -21.51 -0.76 9.20
N TYR A 102 -20.67 0.24 9.49
CA TYR A 102 -19.22 0.03 9.55
C TYR A 102 -18.72 -0.45 10.93
N SER A 103 -19.46 -0.22 12.01
CA SER A 103 -19.04 -0.61 13.38
C SER A 103 -18.80 -2.11 13.59
N THR A 104 -19.34 -2.95 12.71
CA THR A 104 -19.20 -4.42 12.77
C THR A 104 -18.31 -4.98 11.66
N GLN A 105 -17.84 -4.13 10.75
CA GLN A 105 -17.05 -4.55 9.60
C GLN A 105 -15.55 -4.39 9.85
N THR A 106 -14.80 -5.35 9.35
CA THR A 106 -13.34 -5.32 9.33
C THR A 106 -12.84 -5.70 7.96
N THR A 107 -11.66 -5.22 7.61
CA THR A 107 -10.93 -5.60 6.39
C THR A 107 -9.58 -6.13 6.84
N THR A 108 -9.19 -7.33 6.42
CA THR A 108 -7.92 -7.97 6.87
C THR A 108 -7.77 -8.03 8.39
N SER A 109 -8.87 -8.23 9.13
CA SER A 109 -8.94 -8.19 10.61
C SER A 109 -8.70 -6.83 11.25
N ASN A 110 -8.56 -5.76 10.47
CA ASN A 110 -8.42 -4.40 10.95
C ASN A 110 -9.77 -3.67 10.91
N PRO A 111 -10.12 -2.89 11.97
CA PRO A 111 -11.36 -2.13 12.00
C PRO A 111 -11.33 -0.98 10.99
N LEU A 112 -12.48 -0.73 10.37
CA LEU A 112 -12.67 0.44 9.52
C LEU A 112 -12.93 1.69 10.36
N GLN A 113 -12.36 2.81 9.95
CA GLN A 113 -12.60 4.12 10.54
C GLN A 113 -13.57 4.90 9.65
N VAL A 114 -14.50 5.63 10.28
CA VAL A 114 -15.49 6.44 9.57
C VAL A 114 -15.42 7.86 10.11
N VAL A 115 -15.33 8.82 9.19
CA VAL A 115 -15.33 10.25 9.50
C VAL A 115 -16.31 10.98 8.59
N PHE A 116 -17.10 11.88 9.17
CA PHE A 116 -18.00 12.74 8.41
C PHE A 116 -17.30 14.03 8.03
N LEU A 117 -17.46 14.45 6.78
CA LEU A 117 -16.85 15.67 6.29
C LEU A 117 -17.72 16.87 6.68
N GLU A 118 -17.07 17.95 7.10
CA GLU A 118 -17.70 19.22 7.45
C GLU A 118 -17.38 20.24 6.36
N SER A 119 -18.40 20.75 5.66
CA SER A 119 -18.22 21.66 4.51
C SER A 119 -17.25 21.13 3.43
N GLY A 120 -17.22 19.81 3.24
CA GLY A 120 -16.32 19.15 2.28
C GLY A 120 -14.87 19.02 2.75
N GLN A 121 -14.59 19.23 4.04
CA GLN A 121 -13.27 19.08 4.65
C GLN A 121 -13.26 18.00 5.72
N LEU A 122 -12.09 17.43 5.98
CA LEU A 122 -11.89 16.54 7.12
C LEU A 122 -11.91 17.35 8.43
N PRO A 123 -12.55 16.84 9.50
CA PRO A 123 -12.46 17.45 10.82
C PRO A 123 -10.99 17.61 11.25
N PRO A 124 -10.62 18.72 11.93
CA PRO A 124 -9.22 18.98 12.29
C PRO A 124 -8.56 17.83 13.05
N GLN A 125 -9.28 17.16 13.95
CA GLN A 125 -8.75 16.05 14.74
C GLN A 125 -8.36 14.84 13.88
N VAL A 126 -9.10 14.62 12.78
CA VAL A 126 -8.80 13.54 11.82
C VAL A 126 -7.72 13.98 10.85
N SER A 127 -7.76 15.23 10.39
CA SER A 127 -6.69 15.82 9.56
C SER A 127 -5.33 15.72 10.26
N ASP A 128 -5.25 16.06 11.55
CA ASP A 128 -4.00 16.05 12.32
C ASP A 128 -3.44 14.63 12.57
N SER A 129 -4.29 13.60 12.45
CA SER A 129 -3.90 12.20 12.62
C SER A 129 -3.62 11.47 11.30
N LEU A 130 -3.96 12.09 10.17
CA LEU A 130 -3.68 11.55 8.84
C LEU A 130 -2.38 12.14 8.26
N PRO A 131 -1.70 11.40 7.37
CA PRO A 131 -0.50 11.89 6.68
C PRO A 131 -0.73 13.17 5.87
N GLU A 132 0.31 13.98 5.66
CA GLU A 132 0.29 15.29 4.97
C GLU A 132 -0.24 15.25 3.51
N LEU A 133 -0.39 14.06 2.92
CA LEU A 133 -0.99 13.88 1.58
C LEU A 133 -2.43 13.38 1.62
N LEU A 134 -2.91 12.94 2.78
CA LEU A 134 -4.21 12.32 3.01
C LEU A 134 -5.09 13.14 3.96
N ASN A 135 -4.49 14.05 4.72
CA ASN A 135 -5.15 14.96 5.64
C ASN A 135 -5.95 16.08 4.95
N ASP A 136 -5.71 16.30 3.66
CA ASP A 136 -6.50 17.18 2.81
C ASP A 136 -7.15 16.40 1.65
N LEU A 137 -8.38 16.79 1.33
CA LEU A 137 -9.17 16.26 0.22
C LEU A 137 -8.87 16.93 -1.12
N ALA A 138 -8.05 17.99 -1.17
CA ALA A 138 -7.64 18.61 -2.44
C ALA A 138 -6.93 17.64 -3.39
N GLY A 139 -6.21 16.65 -2.85
CA GLY A 139 -5.56 15.59 -3.63
C GLY A 139 -6.48 14.40 -3.98
N TRP A 140 -7.75 14.46 -3.61
CA TRP A 140 -8.74 13.44 -3.93
C TRP A 140 -9.53 13.89 -5.16
N GLU A 141 -9.72 12.99 -6.13
CA GLU A 141 -10.40 13.26 -7.40
C GLU A 141 -11.93 13.40 -7.19
N LEU A 142 -12.36 14.39 -6.41
CA LEU A 142 -13.76 14.61 -6.07
C LEU A 142 -14.48 15.37 -7.20
N PRO A 143 -15.73 15.01 -7.51
CA PRO A 143 -16.49 15.71 -8.53
C PRO A 143 -16.78 17.17 -8.11
N PRO A 144 -16.91 18.10 -9.07
CA PRO A 144 -17.26 19.48 -8.78
C PRO A 144 -18.56 19.57 -7.95
N GLY A 145 -18.56 20.43 -6.93
CA GLY A 145 -19.72 20.62 -6.06
C GLY A 145 -19.95 19.52 -5.01
N ALA A 146 -19.05 18.53 -4.88
CA ALA A 146 -19.17 17.48 -3.86
C ALA A 146 -19.33 18.03 -2.44
N GLY A 147 -18.60 19.11 -2.10
CA GLY A 147 -18.66 19.78 -0.80
C GLY A 147 -20.02 20.40 -0.41
N GLN A 148 -20.97 20.48 -1.35
CA GLN A 148 -22.31 21.03 -1.09
C GLN A 148 -23.28 19.98 -0.54
N GLN A 149 -22.88 18.71 -0.49
CA GLN A 149 -23.71 17.60 -0.04
C GLN A 149 -23.03 16.85 1.12
N PRO A 150 -23.80 16.14 1.97
CA PRO A 150 -23.23 15.35 3.04
C PRO A 150 -22.32 14.25 2.49
N MET A 151 -21.08 14.21 2.98
CA MET A 151 -20.10 13.21 2.64
C MET A 151 -19.47 12.61 3.90
N TYR A 152 -19.00 11.38 3.77
CA TYR A 152 -18.16 10.72 4.76
C TYR A 152 -16.97 10.05 4.07
N MET A 153 -15.89 9.90 4.79
CA MET A 153 -14.78 9.05 4.40
C MET A 153 -14.79 7.82 5.29
N VAL A 154 -14.73 6.64 4.66
CA VAL A 154 -14.38 5.41 5.36
C VAL A 154 -12.97 5.02 4.95
N TYR A 155 -12.15 4.60 5.89
CA TYR A 155 -10.77 4.26 5.62
C TYR A 155 -10.24 3.17 6.55
N LEU A 156 -9.22 2.49 6.04
CA LEU A 156 -8.36 1.55 6.71
C LEU A 156 -6.96 2.17 6.78
N LEU A 157 -6.40 2.25 7.99
CA LEU A 157 -5.01 2.59 8.24
C LEU A 157 -4.36 1.43 8.99
N VAL A 158 -3.50 0.68 8.31
CA VAL A 158 -2.70 -0.39 8.90
C VAL A 158 -1.32 0.17 9.19
N VAL A 159 -0.91 0.11 10.45
CA VAL A 159 0.35 0.68 10.94
C VAL A 159 1.36 -0.44 11.19
N ASP A 160 2.64 -0.18 10.88
CA ASP A 160 3.76 -1.07 11.19
C ASP A 160 3.55 -2.50 10.64
N ASN A 161 3.03 -2.64 9.42
CA ASN A 161 2.78 -3.96 8.84
C ASN A 161 4.11 -4.67 8.51
N GLU A 162 4.53 -5.58 9.39
CA GLU A 162 5.69 -6.45 9.23
C GLU A 162 5.30 -7.68 8.40
N GLY A 163 5.54 -7.64 7.09
CA GLY A 163 5.51 -8.84 6.25
C GLY A 163 6.84 -9.61 6.30
N ASP A 164 6.88 -10.79 5.66
CA ASP A 164 8.12 -11.60 5.52
C ASP A 164 9.25 -10.87 4.78
N LEU A 165 8.91 -9.83 4.03
CA LEU A 165 9.83 -9.00 3.26
C LEU A 165 9.96 -7.62 3.91
N ARG A 166 11.21 -7.18 4.11
CA ARG A 166 11.48 -5.77 4.45
C ARG A 166 11.10 -4.89 3.28
N LEU A 167 10.07 -4.08 3.47
CA LEU A 167 9.59 -3.12 2.48
C LEU A 167 10.42 -1.83 2.53
N ASP A 168 10.42 -1.09 1.42
CA ASP A 168 10.98 0.26 1.35
C ASP A 168 9.79 1.23 1.32
N CYS A 169 9.68 2.05 2.35
CA CYS A 169 8.51 2.86 2.66
C CYS A 169 8.76 4.35 2.38
N ARG A 170 9.92 4.69 1.79
CA ARG A 170 10.40 6.06 1.54
C ARG A 170 10.14 6.53 0.11
#